data_AF-A0A8J3A4E2-F1
#
_entry.id   AF-A0A8J3A4E2-F1
#
_cell.length_a   1.000
_cell.length_b   1.000
_cell.length_c   1.000
_cell.angle_alpha   90.00
_cell.angle_beta   90.00
_cell.angle_gamma   90.00
#
_symmetry.space_group_name_H-M   'P 1'
#
loop_
_entity.id
_entity.type
_entity.pdbx_description
1 polymer ?
#
loop_
_entity_poly.entity_id
_entity_poly.type
_entity_poly.pdbx_seq_one_letter_code
_entity_poly.pdbx_strand_id
1 'polypeptide(L)'
;MKRIPITTKIRQELNRAQAKAQRGIIASILSRPDCPEGLNAGLIKGWTNGKIKSARVDHLHFTMDLLRNPERPLPEGLDGTAREAKDESSVFVAVTEDHRDEIRYHRKRVGLAYSEMLERMNGGPPTPSHSTVRSWLSGRRISAKRKTFEAFLQTIRALPDNAESTRTRKRHATPEGRVRLTPAILKKIEDEKERTGIASTLLLRYADNVPDGFSSSLLDYWMRGKIKSASQDHIDFVLAAYAAMPTEVTQDRPTRRETRITLTEAHRAKLKKMKEETGIGPMRLLRQREDVPAGLNSAIIQRWISGGTETAKPEHLEYVLSTWQQASPDIVLSETHIERLLSESARTGVGWTSLLAHMKDKPRQLRANTLSRWTSGRNETVRREIWTAVMDTFASLPDANITIDNSGRAPPPLRKPFTAEDRDALIRERDRTGVYQRELLRTVKKDQPTDINAGKISTWINNPPETVPLHLFEWTLQAWLSLPDR
;
A
#
# COMPACT_ATOMS: atom_id res chain seq x y z
N MET A 1 -8.63 -11.94 -19.50
CA MET A 1 -8.52 -10.54 -19.98
C MET A 1 -7.07 -10.08 -19.90
N LYS A 2 -6.50 -9.61 -21.03
CA LYS A 2 -5.09 -9.20 -21.12
C LYS A 2 -4.85 -7.92 -20.30
N ARG A 3 -3.81 -7.93 -19.45
CA ARG A 3 -3.34 -6.73 -18.73
C ARG A 3 -1.97 -6.33 -19.26
N ILE A 4 -1.73 -5.03 -19.34
CA ILE A 4 -0.45 -4.45 -19.75
C ILE A 4 0.11 -3.57 -18.63
N PRO A 5 1.45 -3.52 -18.47
CA PRO A 5 2.08 -2.64 -17.51
C PRO A 5 1.86 -1.17 -17.89
N ILE A 6 1.55 -0.33 -16.91
CA ILE A 6 1.51 1.14 -17.08
C ILE A 6 2.94 1.65 -16.98
N THR A 7 3.60 1.75 -18.13
CA THR A 7 4.95 2.31 -18.26
C THR A 7 4.95 3.81 -17.97
N THR A 8 6.14 4.37 -17.72
CA THR A 8 6.31 5.83 -17.55
C THR A 8 5.78 6.60 -18.76
N LYS A 9 5.98 6.07 -19.97
CA LYS A 9 5.47 6.66 -21.23
C LYS A 9 3.94 6.73 -21.25
N ILE A 10 3.26 5.60 -20.98
CA ILE A 10 1.79 5.54 -20.92
C ILE A 10 1.25 6.51 -19.87
N ARG A 11 1.90 6.60 -18.71
CA ARG A 11 1.51 7.53 -17.64
C ARG A 11 1.64 8.99 -18.05
N GLN A 12 2.78 9.36 -18.64
CA GLN A 12 2.99 10.71 -19.15
C GLN A 12 1.94 11.08 -20.19
N GLU A 13 1.56 10.11 -21.03
CA GLU A 13 0.55 10.30 -22.05
C GLU A 13 -0.86 10.50 -21.46
N LEU A 14 -1.26 9.66 -20.50
CA LEU A 14 -2.50 9.84 -19.75
C LEU A 14 -2.55 11.21 -19.07
N ASN A 15 -1.44 11.65 -18.47
CA ASN A 15 -1.37 12.96 -17.81
C ASN A 15 -1.47 14.12 -18.81
N ARG A 16 -0.82 14.02 -19.98
CA ARG A 16 -0.93 15.03 -21.04
C ARG A 16 -2.34 15.11 -21.60
N ALA A 17 -2.98 13.98 -21.86
CA ALA A 17 -4.32 13.92 -22.40
C ALA A 17 -5.36 14.42 -21.36
N GLN A 18 -5.18 14.06 -20.08
CA GLN A 18 -6.00 14.58 -18.99
C GLN A 18 -5.84 16.10 -18.78
N ALA A 19 -4.62 16.64 -18.94
CA ALA A 19 -4.38 18.07 -18.79
C ALA A 19 -5.00 18.92 -19.92
N LYS A 20 -5.11 18.35 -21.14
CA LYS A 20 -5.81 18.97 -22.27
C LYS A 20 -7.32 18.90 -22.15
N ALA A 21 -7.83 17.89 -21.46
CA ALA A 21 -9.25 17.68 -21.28
C ALA A 21 -9.86 18.62 -20.20
N GLN A 22 -11.12 19.01 -20.39
CA GLN A 22 -11.83 19.88 -19.46
C GLN A 22 -11.97 19.25 -18.06
N ARG A 23 -12.11 20.09 -17.02
CA ARG A 23 -12.43 19.64 -15.67
C ARG A 23 -13.71 18.80 -15.72
N GLY A 24 -13.63 17.54 -15.27
CA GLY A 24 -14.76 16.61 -15.28
C GLY A 24 -14.68 15.50 -16.33
N ILE A 25 -13.68 15.49 -17.22
CA ILE A 25 -13.52 14.47 -18.27
C ILE A 25 -13.62 13.02 -17.77
N ILE A 26 -13.10 12.71 -16.57
CA ILE A 26 -13.17 11.36 -16.01
C ILE A 26 -14.64 10.96 -15.75
N ALA A 27 -15.48 11.89 -15.30
CA ALA A 27 -16.91 11.61 -15.15
C ALA A 27 -17.55 11.37 -16.51
N SER A 28 -17.24 12.18 -17.52
CA SER A 28 -17.75 12.02 -18.89
C SER A 28 -17.35 10.68 -19.51
N ILE A 29 -16.09 10.25 -19.36
CA ILE A 29 -15.60 8.94 -19.81
C ILE A 29 -16.41 7.80 -19.19
N LEU A 30 -16.66 7.88 -17.89
CA LEU A 30 -17.35 6.83 -17.13
C LEU A 30 -18.86 6.81 -17.37
N SER A 31 -19.44 7.92 -17.84
CA SER A 31 -20.86 8.04 -18.15
C SER A 31 -21.22 7.51 -19.55
N ARG A 32 -20.25 7.15 -20.39
CA ARG A 32 -20.56 6.62 -21.72
C ARG A 32 -21.16 5.20 -21.64
N PRO A 33 -22.18 4.88 -22.45
CA PRO A 33 -22.83 3.57 -22.44
C PRO A 33 -21.89 2.42 -22.84
N ASP A 34 -20.87 2.71 -23.64
CA ASP A 34 -19.82 1.78 -24.07
C ASP A 34 -18.66 1.64 -23.06
N CYS A 35 -18.78 2.22 -21.86
CA CYS A 35 -17.75 2.12 -20.81
C CYS A 35 -17.47 0.65 -20.43
N PRO A 36 -16.21 0.18 -20.55
CA PRO A 36 -15.83 -1.19 -20.23
C PRO A 36 -16.14 -1.57 -18.77
N GLU A 37 -16.67 -2.77 -18.57
CA GLU A 37 -17.04 -3.25 -17.24
C GLU A 37 -15.85 -3.24 -16.26
N GLY A 38 -16.07 -2.70 -15.07
CA GLY A 38 -15.08 -2.58 -14.01
C GLY A 38 -14.18 -1.34 -14.13
N LEU A 39 -14.25 -0.57 -15.21
CA LEU A 39 -13.58 0.72 -15.31
C LEU A 39 -14.22 1.71 -14.33
N ASN A 40 -13.40 2.37 -13.51
CA ASN A 40 -13.88 3.35 -12.54
C ASN A 40 -12.86 4.47 -12.34
N ALA A 41 -13.29 5.56 -11.72
CA ALA A 41 -12.45 6.74 -11.50
C ALA A 41 -11.19 6.45 -10.67
N GLY A 42 -11.25 5.46 -9.76
CA GLY A 42 -10.11 5.04 -8.95
C GLY A 42 -9.02 4.38 -9.80
N LEU A 43 -9.40 3.56 -10.79
CA LEU A 43 -8.46 2.96 -11.74
C LEU A 43 -7.76 4.02 -12.59
N ILE A 44 -8.54 4.92 -13.20
CA ILE A 44 -8.00 6.00 -14.05
C ILE A 44 -7.05 6.90 -13.25
N LYS A 45 -7.47 7.36 -12.06
CA LYS A 45 -6.61 8.15 -11.15
C LYS A 45 -5.39 7.37 -10.67
N GLY A 46 -5.54 6.07 -10.45
CA GLY A 46 -4.47 5.18 -10.03
C GLY A 46 -3.39 4.99 -11.10
N TRP A 47 -3.77 5.00 -12.39
CA TRP A 47 -2.79 4.96 -13.49
C TRP A 47 -2.03 6.28 -13.61
N THR A 48 -2.74 7.42 -13.51
CA THR A 48 -2.14 8.76 -13.66
C THR A 48 -1.20 9.13 -12.52
N ASN A 49 -1.53 8.77 -11.28
CA ASN A 49 -0.66 8.97 -10.12
C ASN A 49 0.36 7.84 -9.87
N GLY A 50 0.37 6.80 -10.71
CA GLY A 50 1.31 5.69 -10.61
C GLY A 50 1.07 4.70 -9.47
N LYS A 51 -0.04 4.81 -8.72
CA LYS A 51 -0.41 3.83 -7.69
C LYS A 51 -0.78 2.47 -8.27
N ILE A 52 -1.31 2.43 -9.50
CA ILE A 52 -1.68 1.20 -10.20
C ILE A 52 -0.71 0.98 -11.36
N LYS A 53 0.03 -0.14 -11.30
CA LYS A 53 1.11 -0.47 -12.24
C LYS A 53 0.67 -1.29 -13.46
N SER A 54 -0.61 -1.68 -13.55
CA SER A 54 -1.14 -2.41 -14.71
C SER A 54 -2.61 -2.08 -14.98
N ALA A 55 -2.98 -2.06 -16.26
CA ALA A 55 -4.35 -1.86 -16.71
C ALA A 55 -4.80 -3.01 -17.60
N ARG A 56 -6.11 -3.28 -17.66
CA ARG A 56 -6.64 -4.11 -18.74
C ARG A 56 -6.52 -3.34 -20.06
N VAL A 57 -6.20 -4.05 -21.14
CA VAL A 57 -5.95 -3.41 -22.45
C VAL A 57 -7.17 -2.64 -22.95
N ASP A 58 -8.36 -3.23 -22.85
CA ASP A 58 -9.64 -2.61 -23.23
C ASP A 58 -9.92 -1.34 -22.42
N HIS A 59 -9.68 -1.38 -21.10
CA HIS A 59 -9.84 -0.23 -20.21
C HIS A 59 -8.91 0.92 -20.59
N LEU A 60 -7.63 0.61 -20.85
CA LEU A 60 -6.64 1.62 -21.19
C LEU A 60 -6.91 2.23 -22.56
N HIS A 61 -7.22 1.40 -23.57
CA HIS A 61 -7.54 1.89 -24.92
C HIS A 61 -8.77 2.79 -24.91
N PHE A 62 -9.84 2.36 -24.24
CA PHE A 62 -11.05 3.17 -24.08
C PHE A 62 -10.77 4.53 -23.42
N THR A 63 -10.02 4.52 -22.32
CA THR A 63 -9.68 5.76 -21.59
C THR A 63 -8.81 6.67 -22.44
N MET A 64 -7.78 6.13 -23.11
CA MET A 64 -6.84 6.91 -23.93
C MET A 64 -7.52 7.52 -25.15
N ASP A 65 -8.40 6.76 -25.80
CA ASP A 65 -9.10 7.23 -26.99
C ASP A 65 -10.03 8.42 -26.65
N LEU A 66 -10.79 8.33 -25.56
CA LEU A 66 -11.67 9.43 -25.13
C LEU A 66 -10.91 10.63 -24.57
N LEU A 67 -9.75 10.42 -23.96
CA LEU A 67 -8.90 11.53 -23.53
C LEU A 67 -8.25 12.25 -24.72
N ARG A 68 -8.02 11.56 -25.84
CA ARG A 68 -7.49 12.17 -27.08
C ARG A 68 -8.61 12.81 -27.90
N ASN A 69 -9.80 12.20 -27.91
CA ASN A 69 -10.96 12.59 -28.71
C ASN A 69 -12.20 12.74 -27.80
N PRO A 70 -12.31 13.85 -27.02
CA PRO A 70 -13.42 14.04 -26.10
C PRO A 70 -14.79 14.05 -26.79
N GLU A 71 -14.82 14.50 -28.04
CA GLU A 71 -16.04 14.64 -28.87
C GLU A 71 -16.34 13.38 -29.69
N ARG A 72 -15.64 12.25 -29.46
CA ARG A 72 -15.86 11.02 -30.22
C ARG A 72 -17.36 10.66 -30.18
N PRO A 73 -18.06 10.62 -31.33
CA PRO A 73 -19.47 10.26 -31.37
C PRO A 73 -19.67 8.86 -30.80
N LEU A 74 -20.87 8.58 -30.31
CA LEU A 74 -21.24 7.23 -29.90
C LEU A 74 -21.18 6.32 -31.13
N PRO A 75 -20.75 5.05 -31.01
CA PRO A 75 -20.79 4.13 -32.14
C PRO A 75 -22.23 4.01 -32.67
N GLU A 76 -22.43 4.27 -33.96
CA GLU A 76 -23.72 4.09 -34.63
C GLU A 76 -24.18 2.62 -34.46
N GLY A 77 -25.41 2.42 -33.99
CA GLY A 77 -26.00 1.09 -33.76
C GLY A 77 -25.99 0.61 -32.30
N LEU A 78 -25.45 1.38 -31.34
CA LEU A 78 -25.70 1.19 -29.92
C LEU A 78 -26.95 1.97 -29.47
N ASP A 79 -28.10 1.66 -30.08
CA ASP A 79 -29.37 2.00 -29.45
C ASP A 79 -29.47 1.23 -28.14
N GLY A 80 -29.76 1.94 -27.05
CA GLY A 80 -29.60 1.50 -25.66
C GLY A 80 -30.48 0.32 -25.19
N THR A 81 -30.95 -0.53 -26.10
CA THR A 81 -31.88 -1.63 -25.87
C THR A 81 -31.20 -2.99 -25.68
N ALA A 82 -29.93 -3.16 -26.08
CA ALA A 82 -29.24 -4.46 -26.06
C ALA A 82 -28.27 -4.67 -24.88
N ARG A 83 -28.73 -4.44 -23.65
CA ARG A 83 -28.13 -5.06 -22.44
C ARG A 83 -29.24 -5.66 -21.59
N GLU A 84 -29.63 -6.88 -21.95
CA GLU A 84 -30.45 -7.76 -21.12
C GLU A 84 -29.84 -7.91 -19.71
N ALA A 85 -30.65 -7.59 -18.70
CA ALA A 85 -30.61 -8.03 -17.31
C ALA A 85 -29.24 -8.31 -16.66
N LYS A 86 -28.29 -7.38 -16.75
CA LYS A 86 -27.19 -7.34 -15.76
C LYS A 86 -27.73 -6.74 -14.46
N ASP A 87 -27.53 -7.46 -13.36
CA ASP A 87 -27.91 -7.09 -12.00
C ASP A 87 -27.75 -5.58 -11.76
N GLU A 88 -28.89 -4.88 -11.73
CA GLU A 88 -28.99 -3.43 -11.56
C GLU A 88 -28.30 -2.94 -10.27
N SER A 89 -28.00 -3.87 -9.34
CA SER A 89 -27.25 -3.58 -8.11
C SER A 89 -25.81 -3.09 -8.36
N SER A 90 -25.27 -3.31 -9.56
CA SER A 90 -23.87 -3.00 -9.93
C SER A 90 -23.69 -1.68 -10.70
N VAL A 91 -24.78 -1.06 -11.16
CA VAL A 91 -24.72 0.20 -11.93
C VAL A 91 -24.33 1.36 -11.00
N PHE A 92 -23.38 2.19 -11.41
CA PHE A 92 -23.01 3.41 -10.69
C PHE A 92 -23.58 4.64 -11.40
N VAL A 93 -24.04 5.62 -10.62
CA VAL A 93 -24.47 6.94 -11.09
C VAL A 93 -23.52 8.01 -10.58
N ALA A 94 -23.35 9.07 -11.37
CA ALA A 94 -22.61 10.25 -10.97
C ALA A 94 -23.41 11.05 -9.92
N VAL A 95 -22.74 11.45 -8.84
CA VAL A 95 -23.31 12.36 -7.84
C VAL A 95 -22.96 13.79 -8.25
N THR A 96 -23.84 14.40 -9.04
CA THR A 96 -23.79 15.79 -9.53
C THR A 96 -23.93 16.81 -8.39
N GLU A 97 -23.74 18.10 -8.69
CA GLU A 97 -23.97 19.15 -7.70
C GLU A 97 -25.46 19.32 -7.39
N ASP A 98 -26.34 19.19 -8.40
CA ASP A 98 -27.80 19.22 -8.21
C ASP A 98 -28.27 18.19 -7.19
N HIS A 99 -27.73 16.96 -7.25
CA HIS A 99 -28.04 15.96 -6.25
C HIS A 99 -27.57 16.35 -4.84
N ARG A 100 -26.46 17.07 -4.71
CA ARG A 100 -25.96 17.52 -3.40
C ARG A 100 -26.82 18.65 -2.86
N ASP A 101 -27.24 19.57 -3.73
CA ASP A 101 -28.18 20.62 -3.37
C ASP A 101 -29.51 20.05 -2.95
N GLU A 102 -30.01 19.02 -3.64
CA GLU A 102 -31.18 18.27 -3.23
C GLU A 102 -31.01 17.65 -1.83
N ILE A 103 -29.90 16.97 -1.56
CA ILE A 103 -29.63 16.39 -0.23
C ILE A 103 -29.56 17.48 0.85
N ARG A 104 -28.92 18.63 0.56
CA ARG A 104 -28.84 19.77 1.48
C ARG A 104 -30.23 20.38 1.73
N TYR A 105 -31.03 20.51 0.68
CA TYR A 105 -32.40 21.01 0.73
C TYR A 105 -33.26 20.12 1.62
N HIS A 106 -33.31 18.80 1.37
CA HIS A 106 -34.10 17.88 2.18
C HIS A 106 -33.62 17.83 3.63
N ARG A 107 -32.31 17.88 3.89
CA ARG A 107 -31.80 17.98 5.26
C ARG A 107 -32.32 19.23 5.97
N LYS A 108 -32.30 20.39 5.29
CA LYS A 108 -32.77 21.66 5.87
C LYS A 108 -34.29 21.63 6.09
N ARG A 109 -35.05 21.12 5.12
CA ARG A 109 -36.52 21.00 5.15
C ARG A 109 -37.00 20.07 6.27
N VAL A 110 -36.34 18.94 6.44
CA VAL A 110 -36.74 17.91 7.40
C VAL A 110 -36.20 18.22 8.80
N GLY A 111 -35.10 18.98 8.93
CA GLY A 111 -34.54 19.39 10.22
C GLY A 111 -33.76 18.29 10.97
N LEU A 112 -33.45 17.18 10.32
CA LEU A 112 -32.76 16.03 10.91
C LEU A 112 -31.25 16.03 10.64
N ALA A 113 -30.47 15.40 11.54
CA ALA A 113 -29.08 15.07 11.25
C ALA A 113 -28.98 13.91 10.24
N TYR A 114 -27.89 13.82 9.46
CA TYR A 114 -27.72 12.73 8.48
C TYR A 114 -27.76 11.34 9.13
N SER A 115 -27.25 11.18 10.35
CA SER A 115 -27.35 9.91 11.08
C SER A 115 -28.80 9.55 11.39
N GLU A 116 -29.64 10.53 11.74
CA GLU A 116 -31.06 10.32 12.06
C GLU A 116 -31.87 10.01 10.80
N MET A 117 -31.58 10.70 9.69
CA MET A 117 -32.16 10.39 8.39
C MET A 117 -31.85 8.94 8.00
N LEU A 118 -30.62 8.47 8.24
CA LEU A 118 -30.19 7.09 7.95
C LEU A 118 -30.75 6.06 8.95
N GLU A 119 -30.89 6.40 10.23
CA GLU A 119 -31.51 5.52 11.23
C GLU A 119 -32.99 5.29 10.93
N ARG A 120 -33.71 6.31 10.46
CA ARG A 120 -35.11 6.17 10.00
C ARG A 120 -35.26 5.32 8.74
N MET A 121 -34.15 5.03 8.05
CA MET A 121 -34.11 4.10 6.92
C MET A 121 -33.80 2.65 7.33
N ASN A 122 -33.44 2.39 8.60
CA ASN A 122 -33.17 1.02 9.04
C ASN A 122 -34.47 0.20 9.00
N GLY A 123 -34.56 -0.69 8.00
CA GLY A 123 -35.74 -1.47 7.64
C GLY A 123 -35.99 -1.54 6.13
N GLY A 124 -35.35 -0.66 5.36
CA GLY A 124 -35.44 -0.59 3.89
C GLY A 124 -34.21 -1.12 3.13
N PRO A 125 -34.08 -0.80 1.82
CA PRO A 125 -32.93 -1.16 0.99
C PRO A 125 -31.59 -0.69 1.59
N PRO A 126 -30.44 -1.28 1.18
CA PRO A 126 -29.13 -1.01 1.76
C PRO A 126 -28.82 0.49 1.78
N THR A 127 -28.66 1.05 2.97
CA THR A 127 -28.43 2.47 3.19
C THR A 127 -26.95 2.84 3.09
N PRO A 128 -26.62 4.02 2.53
CA PRO A 128 -25.25 4.49 2.55
C PRO A 128 -24.82 4.84 3.98
N SER A 129 -23.57 4.52 4.35
CA SER A 129 -23.04 4.93 5.65
C SER A 129 -23.00 6.47 5.80
N HIS A 130 -23.01 6.96 7.03
CA HIS A 130 -22.86 8.40 7.32
C HIS A 130 -21.58 9.00 6.68
N SER A 131 -20.48 8.27 6.70
CA SER A 131 -19.23 8.67 6.04
C SER A 131 -19.34 8.73 4.51
N THR A 132 -20.19 7.89 3.91
CA THR A 132 -20.46 7.88 2.48
C THR A 132 -21.25 9.12 2.07
N VAL A 133 -22.35 9.43 2.77
CA VAL A 133 -23.16 10.64 2.50
C VAL A 133 -22.33 11.92 2.67
N ARG A 134 -21.50 12.00 3.72
CA ARG A 134 -20.58 13.14 3.93
C ARG A 134 -19.55 13.27 2.79
N SER A 135 -19.09 12.15 2.25
CA SER A 135 -18.14 12.12 1.14
C SER A 135 -18.79 12.54 -0.20
N TRP A 136 -20.08 12.24 -0.41
CA TRP A 136 -20.88 12.77 -1.52
C TRP A 136 -21.03 14.29 -1.43
N LEU A 137 -21.45 14.80 -0.27
CA LEU A 137 -21.68 16.23 -0.05
C LEU A 137 -20.43 17.10 -0.14
N SER A 138 -19.28 16.55 0.25
CA SER A 138 -17.98 17.24 0.16
C SER A 138 -17.30 17.08 -1.21
N GLY A 139 -17.91 16.35 -2.14
CA GLY A 139 -17.34 16.05 -3.45
C GLY A 139 -16.12 15.12 -3.44
N ARG A 140 -15.74 14.56 -2.28
CA ARG A 140 -14.67 13.54 -2.20
C ARG A 140 -15.05 12.26 -2.94
N ARG A 141 -16.33 11.92 -3.00
CA ARG A 141 -16.88 10.77 -3.72
C ARG A 141 -17.89 11.26 -4.75
N ILE A 142 -17.56 11.06 -6.03
CA ILE A 142 -18.34 11.56 -7.19
C ILE A 142 -19.28 10.51 -7.81
N SER A 143 -19.32 9.30 -7.25
CA SER A 143 -20.19 8.23 -7.75
C SER A 143 -20.78 7.40 -6.61
N ALA A 144 -21.96 6.87 -6.86
CA ALA A 144 -22.74 6.03 -5.96
C ALA A 144 -23.34 4.85 -6.74
N LYS A 145 -23.60 3.73 -6.06
CA LYS A 145 -24.40 2.65 -6.67
C LYS A 145 -25.81 3.17 -6.91
N ARG A 146 -26.33 3.05 -8.14
CA ARG A 146 -27.62 3.59 -8.60
C ARG A 146 -28.74 3.25 -7.64
N LYS A 147 -28.98 1.95 -7.42
CA LYS A 147 -30.02 1.45 -6.52
C LYS A 147 -29.95 2.04 -5.11
N THR A 148 -28.76 2.07 -4.50
CA THR A 148 -28.56 2.64 -3.16
C THR A 148 -28.78 4.15 -3.15
N PHE A 149 -28.35 4.85 -4.20
CA PHE A 149 -28.44 6.31 -4.28
C PHE A 149 -29.87 6.78 -4.54
N GLU A 150 -30.57 6.16 -5.48
CA GLU A 150 -31.98 6.43 -5.78
C GLU A 150 -32.87 6.09 -4.58
N ALA A 151 -32.65 4.95 -3.92
CA ALA A 151 -33.37 4.62 -2.70
C ALA A 151 -33.13 5.64 -1.57
N PHE A 152 -31.89 6.14 -1.43
CA PHE A 152 -31.58 7.21 -0.50
C PHE A 152 -32.32 8.50 -0.85
N LEU A 153 -32.30 8.94 -2.12
CA LEU A 153 -33.03 10.15 -2.56
C LEU A 153 -34.54 10.02 -2.38
N GLN A 154 -35.13 8.88 -2.77
CA GLN A 154 -36.56 8.62 -2.56
C GLN A 154 -36.93 8.68 -1.09
N THR A 155 -36.10 8.11 -0.21
CA THR A 155 -36.40 8.12 1.22
C THR A 155 -36.33 9.53 1.80
N ILE A 156 -35.29 10.32 1.48
CA ILE A 156 -35.20 11.69 1.99
C ILE A 156 -36.29 12.61 1.43
N ARG A 157 -36.81 12.33 0.22
CA ARG A 157 -37.97 13.01 -0.37
C ARG A 157 -39.25 12.70 0.40
N ALA A 158 -39.45 11.43 0.77
CA ALA A 158 -40.63 10.94 1.48
C ALA A 158 -40.71 11.35 2.96
N LEU A 159 -39.61 11.87 3.54
CA LEU A 159 -39.65 12.38 4.91
C LEU A 159 -40.56 13.63 5.01
N PRO A 160 -41.48 13.69 6.00
CA PRO A 160 -42.38 14.82 6.17
C PRO A 160 -41.63 16.11 6.52
N ASP A 161 -42.20 17.25 6.18
CA ASP A 161 -41.68 18.56 6.57
C ASP A 161 -41.64 18.68 8.08
N ASN A 162 -40.56 19.25 8.61
CA ASN A 162 -40.34 19.37 10.06
C ASN A 162 -40.57 18.04 10.80
N ALA A 163 -40.20 16.91 10.18
CA ALA A 163 -40.30 15.60 10.82
C ALA A 163 -39.72 15.72 12.22
N GLU A 164 -40.58 15.71 13.24
CA GLU A 164 -40.16 15.98 14.60
C GLU A 164 -38.97 15.09 14.86
N SER A 165 -37.82 15.72 15.14
CA SER A 165 -36.66 14.93 15.50
C SER A 165 -37.14 14.05 16.64
N THR A 166 -36.99 12.74 16.50
CA THR A 166 -37.25 11.81 17.61
C THR A 166 -36.22 12.04 18.71
N ARG A 167 -35.13 12.76 18.39
CA ARG A 167 -34.54 13.70 19.32
C ARG A 167 -35.38 14.98 19.41
N THR A 168 -36.58 14.88 20.00
CA THR A 168 -36.90 15.80 21.10
C THR A 168 -35.60 15.84 21.85
N ARG A 169 -35.04 17.01 22.11
CA ARG A 169 -33.99 17.11 23.10
C ARG A 169 -34.54 16.41 24.36
N LYS A 170 -34.32 15.10 24.49
CA LYS A 170 -33.54 14.54 25.55
C LYS A 170 -32.28 15.41 25.51
N ARG A 171 -32.41 16.65 26.03
CA ARG A 171 -31.67 17.06 27.21
C ARG A 171 -31.66 15.76 27.98
N HIS A 172 -30.60 14.96 27.74
CA HIS A 172 -30.38 13.78 28.54
C HIS A 172 -30.55 14.36 29.93
N ALA A 173 -31.66 14.01 30.59
CA ALA A 173 -31.82 14.29 32.00
C ALA A 173 -30.47 13.88 32.54
N THR A 174 -29.73 14.88 33.04
CA THR A 174 -28.32 14.77 33.39
C THR A 174 -28.16 13.38 33.99
N PRO A 175 -27.50 12.42 33.30
CA PRO A 175 -27.62 11.00 33.66
C PRO A 175 -27.52 10.90 35.17
N GLU A 176 -28.53 10.31 35.80
CA GLU A 176 -28.68 10.32 37.26
C GLU A 176 -27.31 10.02 37.89
N GLY A 177 -26.82 10.93 38.75
CA GLY A 177 -25.47 10.86 39.33
C GLY A 177 -24.40 11.78 38.70
N ARG A 178 -24.72 12.58 37.67
CA ARG A 178 -23.76 13.59 37.15
C ARG A 178 -23.85 14.92 37.89
N VAL A 179 -22.73 15.32 38.47
CA VAL A 179 -22.55 16.60 39.17
C VAL A 179 -21.95 17.64 38.24
N ARG A 180 -22.41 18.88 38.36
CA ARG A 180 -21.86 20.01 37.62
C ARG A 180 -20.46 20.32 38.14
N LEU A 181 -19.47 20.37 37.25
CA LEU A 181 -18.12 20.77 37.58
C LEU A 181 -18.12 22.28 37.89
N THR A 182 -18.22 22.62 39.17
CA THR A 182 -18.17 24.00 39.62
C THR A 182 -16.73 24.52 39.57
N PRO A 183 -16.53 25.86 39.51
CA PRO A 183 -15.19 26.43 39.62
C PRO A 183 -14.46 25.98 40.89
N ALA A 184 -15.18 25.72 41.99
CA ALA A 184 -14.60 25.23 43.24
C ALA A 184 -14.02 23.80 43.10
N ILE A 185 -14.73 22.89 42.43
CA ILE A 185 -14.24 21.52 42.19
C ILE A 185 -13.00 21.56 41.29
N LEU A 186 -13.06 22.33 40.20
CA LEU A 186 -11.93 22.46 39.28
C LEU A 186 -10.71 23.09 39.94
N LYS A 187 -10.93 24.12 40.79
CA LYS A 187 -9.86 24.73 41.58
C LYS A 187 -9.22 23.71 42.52
N LYS A 188 -10.03 22.91 43.23
CA LYS A 188 -9.51 21.86 44.12
C LYS A 188 -8.66 20.83 43.37
N ILE A 189 -9.08 20.42 42.17
CA ILE A 189 -8.29 19.50 41.32
C ILE A 189 -6.99 20.16 40.85
N GLU A 190 -7.01 21.45 40.48
CA GLU A 190 -5.80 22.17 40.09
C GLU A 190 -4.84 22.35 41.28
N ASP A 191 -5.34 22.73 42.46
CA ASP A 191 -4.55 22.88 43.68
C ASP A 191 -3.85 21.55 44.03
N GLU A 192 -4.54 20.42 43.93
CA GLU A 192 -3.97 19.08 44.14
C GLU A 192 -2.94 18.69 43.07
N LYS A 193 -3.19 19.07 41.82
CA LYS A 193 -2.28 18.85 40.69
C LYS A 193 -1.01 19.69 40.83
N GLU A 194 -1.12 20.93 41.30
CA GLU A 194 0.00 21.81 41.62
C GLU A 194 0.78 21.26 42.82
N ARG A 195 0.09 20.87 43.90
CA ARG A 195 0.70 20.26 45.10
C ARG A 195 1.56 19.04 44.76
N THR A 196 1.06 18.17 43.89
CA THR A 196 1.73 16.90 43.57
C THR A 196 2.71 17.01 42.40
N GLY A 197 2.58 18.04 41.54
CA GLY A 197 3.33 18.15 40.29
C GLY A 197 3.05 17.02 39.29
N ILE A 198 1.95 16.26 39.47
CA ILE A 198 1.62 15.10 38.63
C ILE A 198 0.57 15.49 37.58
N ALA A 199 0.94 15.41 36.30
CA ALA A 199 0.01 15.60 35.19
C ALA A 199 -1.09 14.51 35.16
N SER A 200 -2.26 14.84 34.61
CA SER A 200 -3.43 13.95 34.47
C SER A 200 -3.09 12.55 33.94
N THR A 201 -2.16 12.47 32.97
CA THR A 201 -1.73 11.22 32.35
C THR A 201 -0.90 10.34 33.28
N LEU A 202 -0.11 10.95 34.17
CA LEU A 202 0.69 10.22 35.15
C LEU A 202 -0.16 9.79 36.33
N LEU A 203 -1.16 10.59 36.73
CA LEU A 203 -2.09 10.21 37.80
C LEU A 203 -2.69 8.82 37.56
N LEU A 204 -3.24 8.58 36.38
CA LEU A 204 -3.83 7.29 36.01
C LEU A 204 -2.82 6.14 35.89
N ARG A 205 -1.52 6.44 35.81
CA ARG A 205 -0.48 5.41 35.80
C ARG A 205 -0.14 4.92 37.21
N TYR A 206 -0.37 5.77 38.22
CA TYR A 206 -0.08 5.47 39.61
C TYR A 206 -1.34 5.17 40.44
N ALA A 207 -2.52 5.49 39.93
CA ALA A 207 -3.78 5.22 40.60
C ALA A 207 -4.29 3.81 40.29
N ASP A 208 -4.67 3.08 41.33
CA ASP A 208 -5.39 1.82 41.21
C ASP A 208 -6.90 2.06 41.05
N ASN A 209 -7.64 1.07 40.52
CA ASN A 209 -9.11 1.09 40.42
C ASN A 209 -9.69 2.28 39.63
N VAL A 210 -9.13 2.56 38.45
CA VAL A 210 -9.67 3.60 37.56
C VAL A 210 -11.13 3.29 37.19
N PRO A 211 -12.10 4.18 37.48
CA PRO A 211 -13.51 3.92 37.16
C PRO A 211 -13.73 3.71 35.67
N ASP A 212 -14.70 2.85 35.33
CA ASP A 212 -15.03 2.55 33.95
C ASP A 212 -15.35 3.82 33.14
N GLY A 213 -14.77 3.89 31.94
CA GLY A 213 -14.92 5.02 31.03
C GLY A 213 -14.16 6.29 31.45
N PHE A 214 -13.46 6.31 32.58
CA PHE A 214 -12.57 7.40 32.95
C PHE A 214 -11.25 7.34 32.17
N SER A 215 -10.78 8.48 31.67
CA SER A 215 -9.52 8.55 30.92
C SER A 215 -8.80 9.87 31.18
N SER A 216 -7.49 9.91 30.94
CA SER A 216 -6.68 11.12 31.15
C SER A 216 -7.15 12.29 30.27
N SER A 217 -7.67 11.98 29.08
CA SER A 217 -8.27 12.98 28.18
C SER A 217 -9.55 13.58 28.75
N LEU A 218 -10.32 12.79 29.50
CA LEU A 218 -11.55 13.26 30.15
C LEU A 218 -11.22 14.29 31.23
N LEU A 219 -10.24 14.00 32.10
CA LEU A 219 -9.74 14.94 33.10
C LEU A 219 -9.19 16.22 32.46
N ASP A 220 -8.38 16.10 31.40
CA ASP A 220 -7.90 17.26 30.64
C ASP A 220 -9.03 18.12 30.06
N TYR A 221 -10.14 17.52 29.64
CA TYR A 221 -11.31 18.24 29.15
C TYR A 221 -12.08 18.94 30.27
N TRP A 222 -12.06 18.40 31.49
CA TRP A 222 -12.61 19.07 32.67
C TRP A 222 -11.80 20.34 32.97
N MET A 223 -10.48 20.23 33.05
CA MET A 223 -9.59 21.36 33.34
C MET A 223 -9.65 22.46 32.28
N ARG A 224 -9.86 22.09 31.01
CA ARG A 224 -10.06 23.06 29.90
C ARG A 224 -11.49 23.60 29.80
N GLY A 225 -12.41 23.19 30.68
CA GLY A 225 -13.81 23.62 30.67
C GLY A 225 -14.64 23.12 29.47
N LYS A 226 -14.14 22.13 28.71
CA LYS A 226 -14.85 21.55 27.56
C LYS A 226 -16.02 20.66 28.00
N ILE A 227 -15.94 20.10 29.20
CA ILE A 227 -16.99 19.31 29.83
C ILE A 227 -17.40 20.01 31.11
N LYS A 228 -18.71 20.22 31.28
CA LYS A 228 -19.29 20.99 32.42
C LYS A 228 -19.92 20.10 33.49
N SER A 229 -19.96 18.78 33.29
CA SER A 229 -20.50 17.82 34.25
C SER A 229 -19.81 16.46 34.14
N ALA A 230 -19.61 15.84 35.29
CA ALA A 230 -18.91 14.56 35.46
C ALA A 230 -19.72 13.64 36.39
N SER A 231 -19.46 12.33 36.34
CA SER A 231 -19.99 11.43 37.37
C SER A 231 -19.37 11.80 38.73
N GLN A 232 -20.14 11.73 39.80
CA GLN A 232 -19.62 11.97 41.16
C GLN A 232 -18.46 11.01 41.47
N ASP A 233 -18.60 9.73 41.11
CA ASP A 233 -17.54 8.72 41.29
C ASP A 233 -16.22 9.09 40.61
N HIS A 234 -16.30 9.73 39.43
CA HIS A 234 -15.10 10.16 38.72
C HIS A 234 -14.44 11.36 39.41
N ILE A 235 -15.22 12.28 39.97
CA ILE A 235 -14.70 13.43 40.72
C ILE A 235 -14.01 12.94 41.99
N ASP A 236 -14.69 12.07 42.74
CA ASP A 236 -14.19 11.52 44.00
C ASP A 236 -12.93 10.68 43.76
N PHE A 237 -12.92 9.85 42.71
CA PHE A 237 -11.72 9.13 42.30
C PHE A 237 -10.54 10.07 42.02
N VAL A 238 -10.72 11.14 41.24
CA VAL A 238 -9.61 12.05 40.89
C VAL A 238 -9.07 12.74 42.15
N LEU A 239 -9.95 13.23 43.01
CA LEU A 239 -9.54 13.90 44.24
C LEU A 239 -8.84 12.93 45.21
N ALA A 240 -9.36 11.71 45.37
CA ALA A 240 -8.73 10.69 46.20
C ALA A 240 -7.38 10.23 45.63
N ALA A 241 -7.31 10.02 44.31
CA ALA A 241 -6.09 9.63 43.63
C ALA A 241 -4.99 10.69 43.78
N TYR A 242 -5.32 11.98 43.66
CA TYR A 242 -4.36 13.04 43.91
C TYR A 242 -3.99 13.17 45.39
N ALA A 243 -4.97 13.11 46.30
CA ALA A 243 -4.73 13.21 47.75
C ALA A 243 -3.80 12.10 48.26
N ALA A 244 -3.88 10.90 47.68
CA ALA A 244 -3.01 9.77 48.00
C ALA A 244 -1.55 9.95 47.50
N MET A 245 -1.29 10.90 46.59
CA MET A 245 0.06 11.17 46.10
C MET A 245 0.85 12.02 47.11
N PRO A 246 2.14 11.72 47.33
CA PRO A 246 2.99 12.48 48.23
C PRO A 246 3.11 13.94 47.79
N THR A 247 3.03 14.87 48.76
CA THR A 247 3.17 16.33 48.55
C THR A 247 4.56 16.70 48.03
N GLU A 248 5.56 15.92 48.41
CA GLU A 248 6.93 16.07 47.95
C GLU A 248 7.28 14.85 47.10
N VAL A 249 6.85 14.84 45.84
CA VAL A 249 7.75 14.27 44.83
C VAL A 249 8.83 15.34 44.67
N THR A 250 9.86 15.22 45.50
CA THR A 250 11.05 16.05 45.56
C THR A 250 11.47 16.49 44.16
N GLN A 251 11.93 17.73 44.08
CA GLN A 251 12.48 18.39 42.89
C GLN A 251 13.65 17.62 42.24
N ASP A 252 14.04 16.46 42.77
CA ASP A 252 14.87 15.42 42.15
C ASP A 252 14.15 14.58 41.09
N ARG A 253 12.98 15.00 40.61
CA ARG A 253 12.59 14.62 39.25
C ARG A 253 13.51 15.41 38.32
N PRO A 254 14.53 14.78 37.69
CA PRO A 254 15.30 15.47 36.67
C PRO A 254 14.27 16.04 35.72
N THR A 255 14.21 17.37 35.59
CA THR A 255 13.21 17.94 34.71
C THR A 255 13.44 17.25 33.38
N ARG A 256 12.38 16.83 32.68
CA ARG A 256 12.46 15.99 31.47
C ARG A 256 13.34 16.59 30.34
N ARG A 257 13.88 17.79 30.57
CA ARG A 257 14.79 18.58 29.75
C ARG A 257 16.26 18.54 30.21
N GLU A 258 16.59 18.24 31.46
CA GLU A 258 17.94 18.45 32.03
C GLU A 258 19.02 17.50 31.50
N THR A 259 18.68 16.38 30.86
CA THR A 259 19.68 15.49 30.23
C THR A 259 19.57 15.47 28.71
N ARG A 260 19.19 16.57 28.06
CA ARG A 260 19.21 16.67 26.60
C ARG A 260 20.39 17.52 26.14
N ILE A 261 21.17 16.98 25.20
CA ILE A 261 22.23 17.71 24.52
C ILE A 261 21.67 18.43 23.30
N THR A 262 22.21 19.62 23.03
CA THR A 262 21.92 20.37 21.80
C THR A 262 22.63 19.71 20.63
N LEU A 263 21.87 19.36 19.59
CA LEU A 263 22.36 18.79 18.35
C LEU A 263 22.98 19.89 17.47
N THR A 264 24.27 20.12 17.66
CA THR A 264 25.10 20.96 16.78
C THR A 264 25.08 20.48 15.33
N GLU A 265 25.46 21.37 14.40
CA GLU A 265 25.57 21.03 12.97
C GLU A 265 26.58 19.91 12.71
N ALA A 266 27.64 19.82 13.52
CA ALA A 266 28.62 18.73 13.46
C ALA A 266 27.99 17.35 13.74
N HIS A 267 27.06 17.24 14.71
CA HIS A 267 26.34 15.99 14.95
C HIS A 267 25.49 15.59 13.76
N ARG A 268 24.80 16.56 13.15
CA ARG A 268 23.92 16.32 11.98
C ARG A 268 24.73 15.90 10.77
N ALA A 269 25.85 16.58 10.51
CA ALA A 269 26.80 16.23 9.46
C ALA A 269 27.34 14.81 9.65
N LYS A 270 27.72 14.44 10.89
CA LYS A 270 28.18 13.08 11.21
C LYS A 270 27.12 12.02 10.96
N LEU A 271 25.87 12.24 11.41
CA LEU A 271 24.76 11.32 11.16
C LEU A 271 24.43 11.19 9.67
N LYS A 272 24.46 12.30 8.92
CA LYS A 272 24.22 12.32 7.48
C LYS A 272 25.33 11.56 6.73
N LYS A 273 26.59 11.82 7.07
CA LYS A 273 27.75 11.11 6.53
C LYS A 273 27.65 9.61 6.77
N MET A 274 27.36 9.16 8.00
CA MET A 274 27.19 7.73 8.31
C MET A 274 26.04 7.09 7.51
N LYS A 275 24.92 7.80 7.35
CA LYS A 275 23.79 7.32 6.54
C LYS A 275 24.18 7.17 5.06
N GLU A 276 24.94 8.11 4.51
CA GLU A 276 25.39 8.09 3.12
C GLU A 276 26.45 7.00 2.89
N GLU A 277 27.43 6.88 3.77
CA GLU A 277 28.50 5.87 3.68
C GLU A 277 27.98 4.44 3.83
N THR A 278 27.02 4.22 4.74
CA THR A 278 26.46 2.88 4.96
C THR A 278 25.31 2.54 4.02
N GLY A 279 24.64 3.53 3.44
CA GLY A 279 23.38 3.35 2.71
C GLY A 279 22.19 2.92 3.60
N ILE A 280 22.38 2.82 4.92
CA ILE A 280 21.37 2.32 5.85
C ILE A 280 20.54 3.48 6.42
N GLY A 281 19.25 3.50 6.10
CA GLY A 281 18.31 4.47 6.67
C GLY A 281 17.94 4.19 8.15
N PRO A 282 17.43 5.20 8.90
CA PRO A 282 17.14 5.05 10.32
C PRO A 282 16.19 3.90 10.68
N MET A 283 15.21 3.61 9.82
CA MET A 283 14.30 2.48 10.04
C MET A 283 15.00 1.13 9.92
N ARG A 284 15.91 0.98 8.94
CA ARG A 284 16.70 -0.27 8.78
C ARG A 284 17.74 -0.41 9.88
N LEU A 285 18.28 0.71 10.37
CA LEU A 285 19.24 0.74 11.47
C LEU A 285 18.69 0.09 12.74
N LEU A 286 17.46 0.45 13.12
CA LEU A 286 16.81 -0.02 14.34
C LEU A 286 16.05 -1.35 14.18
N ARG A 287 15.86 -1.84 12.94
CA ARG A 287 15.03 -3.03 12.70
C ARG A 287 15.74 -4.29 13.20
N GLN A 288 15.05 -5.10 14.01
CA GLN A 288 15.54 -6.37 14.59
C GLN A 288 16.63 -6.23 15.66
N ARG A 289 16.80 -5.04 16.23
CA ARG A 289 17.64 -4.83 17.42
C ARG A 289 16.77 -4.88 18.68
N GLU A 290 17.21 -5.61 19.69
CA GLU A 290 16.51 -5.76 20.97
C GLU A 290 17.00 -4.74 22.02
N ASP A 291 18.19 -4.18 21.81
CA ASP A 291 18.87 -3.22 22.68
C ASP A 291 18.51 -1.76 22.39
N VAL A 292 17.42 -1.50 21.66
CA VAL A 292 17.02 -0.13 21.28
C VAL A 292 16.56 0.64 22.52
N PRO A 293 17.18 1.79 22.85
CA PRO A 293 16.78 2.61 24.00
C PRO A 293 15.29 2.99 24.00
N ALA A 294 14.67 2.96 25.18
CA ALA A 294 13.23 3.22 25.32
C ALA A 294 12.83 4.61 24.78
N GLY A 295 11.89 4.60 23.82
CA GLY A 295 11.39 5.81 23.19
C GLY A 295 12.23 6.34 22.02
N LEU A 296 13.36 5.70 21.69
CA LEU A 296 14.05 5.95 20.43
C LEU A 296 13.33 5.25 19.28
N ASN A 297 13.04 5.97 18.20
CA ASN A 297 12.47 5.40 16.99
C ASN A 297 13.06 6.06 15.74
N SER A 298 12.77 5.48 14.57
CA SER A 298 13.33 5.93 13.29
C SER A 298 12.92 7.35 12.91
N ALA A 299 11.73 7.80 13.32
CA ALA A 299 11.25 9.16 13.06
C ALA A 299 12.03 10.20 13.87
N ILE A 300 12.41 9.89 15.12
CA ILE A 300 13.26 10.75 15.95
C ILE A 300 14.62 10.95 15.29
N ILE A 301 15.28 9.88 14.88
CA ILE A 301 16.58 9.94 14.20
C ILE A 301 16.47 10.71 12.88
N GLN A 302 15.41 10.48 12.11
CA GLN A 302 15.19 11.20 10.86
C GLN A 302 15.00 12.70 11.09
N ARG A 303 14.34 13.11 12.19
CA ARG A 303 14.21 14.52 12.58
C ARG A 303 15.54 15.13 13.02
N TRP A 304 16.43 14.36 13.65
CA TRP A 304 17.79 14.83 13.96
C TRP A 304 18.57 15.10 12.69
N ILE A 305 18.55 14.17 11.73
CA ILE A 305 19.24 14.31 10.44
C ILE A 305 18.67 15.49 9.63
N SER A 306 17.35 15.67 9.63
CA SER A 306 16.70 16.76 8.90
C SER A 306 16.73 18.10 9.63
N GLY A 307 17.27 18.15 10.85
CA GLY A 307 17.28 19.36 11.68
C GLY A 307 15.94 19.77 12.28
N GLY A 308 14.90 18.94 12.19
CA GLY A 308 13.56 19.21 12.75
C GLY A 308 13.48 19.03 14.27
N THR A 309 14.59 18.71 14.94
CA THR A 309 14.68 18.61 16.40
C THR A 309 16.07 19.06 16.82
N GLU A 310 16.13 20.02 17.76
CA GLU A 310 17.38 20.65 18.19
C GLU A 310 18.06 19.93 19.35
N THR A 311 17.36 19.03 20.05
CA THR A 311 17.92 18.36 21.22
C THR A 311 17.69 16.85 21.18
N ALA A 312 18.71 16.10 21.58
CA ALA A 312 18.67 14.65 21.71
C ALA A 312 19.03 14.24 23.14
N LYS A 313 18.58 13.06 23.55
CA LYS A 313 19.18 12.44 24.73
C LYS A 313 20.60 11.94 24.35
N PRO A 314 21.63 12.19 25.17
CA PRO A 314 23.00 11.73 24.92
C PRO A 314 23.05 10.23 24.63
N GLU A 315 22.42 9.43 25.50
CA GLU A 315 22.36 7.96 25.41
C GLU A 315 21.79 7.47 24.07
N HIS A 316 20.79 8.17 23.51
CA HIS A 316 20.22 7.81 22.23
C HIS A 316 21.11 8.22 21.06
N LEU A 317 21.77 9.39 21.13
CA LEU A 317 22.67 9.84 20.07
C LEU A 317 23.89 8.91 19.97
N GLU A 318 24.48 8.58 21.12
CA GLU A 318 25.62 7.66 21.21
C GLU A 318 25.26 6.26 20.71
N TYR A 319 24.11 5.72 21.12
CA TYR A 319 23.61 4.44 20.60
C TYR A 319 23.49 4.46 19.08
N VAL A 320 22.94 5.53 18.51
CA VAL A 320 22.74 5.64 17.06
C VAL A 320 24.06 5.74 16.30
N LEU A 321 25.02 6.52 16.81
CA LEU A 321 26.35 6.66 16.21
C LEU A 321 27.14 5.36 16.26
N SER A 322 27.18 4.69 17.42
CA SER A 322 27.87 3.40 17.59
C SER A 322 27.22 2.31 16.72
N THR A 323 25.89 2.29 16.67
CA THR A 323 25.13 1.34 15.85
C THR A 323 25.40 1.52 14.36
N TRP A 324 25.47 2.75 13.85
CA TRP A 324 25.85 3.00 12.45
C TRP A 324 27.30 2.64 12.16
N GLN A 325 28.21 2.94 13.09
CA GLN A 325 29.63 2.60 12.95
C GLN A 325 29.88 1.09 12.87
N GLN A 326 29.07 0.29 13.55
CA GLN A 326 29.12 -1.18 13.50
C GLN A 326 28.37 -1.77 12.30
N ALA A 327 27.56 -0.98 11.58
CA ALA A 327 26.73 -1.49 10.50
C ALA A 327 27.56 -1.69 9.23
N SER A 328 27.54 -2.89 8.67
CA SER A 328 28.16 -3.16 7.37
C SER A 328 27.51 -2.31 6.27
N PRO A 329 28.30 -1.67 5.39
CA PRO A 329 27.75 -0.85 4.32
C PRO A 329 26.91 -1.70 3.35
N ASP A 330 25.83 -1.12 2.85
CA ASP A 330 25.11 -1.66 1.72
C ASP A 330 26.00 -1.54 0.47
N ILE A 331 26.01 -2.58 -0.37
CA ILE A 331 26.55 -2.54 -1.72
C ILE A 331 25.40 -2.26 -2.70
N VAL A 332 25.68 -1.47 -3.72
CA VAL A 332 24.77 -1.29 -4.86
C VAL A 332 24.98 -2.48 -5.81
N LEU A 333 23.91 -3.20 -6.11
CA LEU A 333 23.92 -4.33 -7.03
C LEU A 333 24.02 -3.81 -8.46
N SER A 334 25.25 -3.74 -8.98
CA SER A 334 25.51 -3.53 -10.41
C SER A 334 25.15 -4.76 -11.24
N GLU A 335 25.09 -4.58 -12.56
CA GLU A 335 24.90 -5.66 -13.54
C GLU A 335 25.93 -6.78 -13.36
N THR A 336 27.21 -6.42 -13.15
CA THR A 336 28.29 -7.39 -12.88
C THR A 336 28.07 -8.24 -11.62
N HIS A 337 27.43 -7.70 -10.58
CA HIS A 337 27.06 -8.51 -9.41
C HIS A 337 25.95 -9.50 -9.79
N ILE A 338 24.94 -9.05 -10.53
CA ILE A 338 23.82 -9.90 -10.97
C ILE A 338 24.33 -11.03 -11.87
N GLU A 339 25.18 -10.71 -12.85
CA GLU A 339 25.83 -11.70 -13.71
C GLU A 339 26.63 -12.71 -12.90
N ARG A 340 27.44 -12.25 -11.94
CA ARG A 340 28.21 -13.15 -11.08
C ARG A 340 27.30 -14.10 -10.28
N LEU A 341 26.22 -13.59 -9.70
CA LEU A 341 25.26 -14.42 -8.95
C LEU A 341 24.55 -15.45 -9.85
N LEU A 342 24.19 -15.06 -11.08
CA LEU A 342 23.59 -15.97 -12.06
C LEU A 342 24.60 -17.03 -12.54
N SER A 343 25.84 -16.65 -12.79
CA SER A 343 26.93 -17.57 -13.17
C SER A 343 27.22 -18.59 -12.08
N GLU A 344 27.26 -18.19 -10.80
CA GLU A 344 27.43 -19.14 -9.69
C GLU A 344 26.25 -20.11 -9.55
N SER A 345 25.02 -19.60 -9.73
CA SER A 345 23.83 -20.46 -9.71
C SER A 345 23.82 -21.44 -10.89
N ALA A 346 24.27 -21.01 -12.07
CA ALA A 346 24.41 -21.88 -13.24
C ALA A 346 25.53 -22.92 -13.06
N ARG A 347 26.70 -22.50 -12.54
CA ARG A 347 27.85 -23.37 -12.24
C ARG A 347 27.47 -24.50 -11.29
N THR A 348 26.80 -24.17 -10.20
CA THR A 348 26.44 -25.13 -9.14
C THR A 348 25.14 -25.89 -9.42
N GLY A 349 24.28 -25.38 -10.32
CA GLY A 349 22.95 -25.96 -10.58
C GLY A 349 21.97 -25.79 -9.39
N VAL A 350 22.38 -25.05 -8.36
CA VAL A 350 21.62 -24.89 -7.12
C VAL A 350 20.66 -23.70 -7.23
N GLY A 351 19.36 -23.98 -7.11
CA GLY A 351 18.33 -22.94 -7.05
C GLY A 351 18.30 -22.21 -5.71
N TRP A 352 17.70 -21.00 -5.67
CA TRP A 352 17.71 -20.11 -4.50
C TRP A 352 17.23 -20.75 -3.19
N THR A 353 16.21 -21.60 -3.22
CA THR A 353 15.72 -22.29 -2.01
C THR A 353 16.74 -23.31 -1.50
N SER A 354 17.38 -24.04 -2.41
CA SER A 354 18.40 -25.04 -2.07
C SER A 354 19.67 -24.36 -1.54
N LEU A 355 20.10 -23.25 -2.16
CA LEU A 355 21.21 -22.45 -1.66
C LEU A 355 21.02 -22.06 -0.19
N LEU A 356 19.83 -21.57 0.16
CA LEU A 356 19.51 -21.19 1.54
C LEU A 356 19.46 -22.37 2.51
N ALA A 357 19.29 -23.60 2.03
CA ALA A 357 19.39 -24.80 2.84
C ALA A 357 20.85 -25.20 3.11
N HIS A 358 21.78 -24.83 2.21
CA HIS A 358 23.22 -25.03 2.37
C HIS A 358 23.91 -23.95 3.22
N MET A 359 23.26 -22.81 3.48
CA MET A 359 23.82 -21.76 4.34
C MET A 359 23.81 -22.19 5.82
N LYS A 360 25.00 -22.35 6.42
CA LYS A 360 25.17 -22.65 7.85
C LYS A 360 24.53 -21.59 8.76
N ASP A 361 24.82 -20.32 8.49
CA ASP A 361 24.35 -19.18 9.29
C ASP A 361 23.43 -18.28 8.46
N LYS A 362 22.24 -18.80 8.13
CA LYS A 362 21.28 -18.09 7.28
C LYS A 362 20.83 -16.75 7.91
N PRO A 363 21.09 -15.60 7.26
CA PRO A 363 20.61 -14.32 7.76
C PRO A 363 19.08 -14.29 7.83
N ARG A 364 18.50 -13.88 8.96
CA ARG A 364 17.02 -13.86 9.19
C ARG A 364 16.23 -13.10 8.10
N GLN A 365 16.86 -12.13 7.44
CA GLN A 365 16.25 -11.31 6.39
C GLN A 365 16.35 -11.92 4.98
N LEU A 366 17.19 -12.93 4.80
CA LEU A 366 17.45 -13.54 3.51
C LEU A 366 16.44 -14.64 3.20
N ARG A 367 15.70 -14.46 2.10
CA ARG A 367 14.68 -15.40 1.60
C ARG A 367 14.93 -15.67 0.11
N ALA A 368 14.42 -16.78 -0.42
CA ALA A 368 14.62 -17.13 -1.84
C ALA A 368 14.07 -16.05 -2.78
N ASN A 369 12.93 -15.46 -2.43
CA ASN A 369 12.36 -14.30 -3.14
C ASN A 369 13.24 -13.04 -3.06
N THR A 370 14.07 -12.89 -2.02
CA THR A 370 15.04 -11.78 -1.94
C THR A 370 16.13 -11.96 -2.99
N LEU A 371 16.69 -13.17 -3.13
CA LEU A 371 17.68 -13.52 -4.16
C LEU A 371 17.10 -13.33 -5.57
N SER A 372 15.88 -13.83 -5.82
CA SER A 372 15.18 -13.61 -7.09
C SER A 372 14.95 -12.13 -7.39
N ARG A 373 14.72 -11.29 -6.37
CA ARG A 373 14.60 -9.84 -6.57
C ARG A 373 15.94 -9.19 -6.91
N TRP A 374 17.06 -9.66 -6.36
CA TRP A 374 18.40 -9.21 -6.74
C TRP A 374 18.65 -9.50 -8.22
N THR A 375 18.41 -10.73 -8.67
CA THR A 375 18.66 -11.09 -10.08
C THR A 375 17.74 -10.38 -11.07
N SER A 376 16.53 -10.01 -10.65
CA SER A 376 15.60 -9.21 -11.49
C SER A 376 15.87 -7.70 -11.46
N GLY A 377 16.88 -7.22 -10.72
CA GLY A 377 17.16 -5.79 -10.55
C GLY A 377 16.10 -5.02 -9.75
N ARG A 378 15.13 -5.69 -9.12
CA ARG A 378 14.08 -5.04 -8.31
C ARG A 378 14.59 -4.52 -6.97
N ASN A 379 15.71 -5.05 -6.51
CA ASN A 379 16.39 -4.63 -5.30
C ASN A 379 17.75 -4.08 -5.74
N GLU A 380 17.96 -2.78 -5.57
CA GLU A 380 19.19 -2.10 -6.02
C GLU A 380 20.32 -2.20 -4.99
N THR A 381 20.02 -2.50 -3.73
CA THR A 381 21.01 -2.56 -2.66
C THR A 381 20.86 -3.82 -1.80
N VAL A 382 22.00 -4.30 -1.29
CA VAL A 382 22.09 -5.44 -0.37
C VAL A 382 23.18 -5.16 0.64
N ARG A 383 23.04 -5.66 1.88
CA ARG A 383 24.13 -5.57 2.87
C ARG A 383 25.34 -6.39 2.41
N ARG A 384 26.54 -5.81 2.51
CA ARG A 384 27.79 -6.49 2.15
C ARG A 384 27.92 -7.87 2.80
N GLU A 385 27.64 -7.98 4.10
CA GLU A 385 27.69 -9.24 4.86
C GLU A 385 26.78 -10.34 4.29
N ILE A 386 25.57 -9.98 3.85
CA ILE A 386 24.60 -10.94 3.28
C ILE A 386 25.05 -11.35 1.88
N TRP A 387 25.55 -10.39 1.09
CA TRP A 387 26.11 -10.68 -0.23
C TRP A 387 27.29 -11.65 -0.13
N THR A 388 28.27 -11.34 0.72
CA THR A 388 29.43 -12.18 0.97
C THR A 388 29.01 -13.57 1.42
N ALA A 389 28.12 -13.70 2.40
CA ALA A 389 27.63 -15.01 2.85
C ALA A 389 26.97 -15.83 1.72
N VAL A 390 26.22 -15.18 0.81
CA VAL A 390 25.61 -15.84 -0.36
C VAL A 390 26.68 -16.32 -1.33
N MET A 391 27.66 -15.48 -1.64
CA MET A 391 28.75 -15.82 -2.57
C MET A 391 29.68 -16.90 -2.00
N ASP A 392 30.00 -16.84 -0.71
CA ASP A 392 30.81 -17.86 -0.02
C ASP A 392 30.09 -19.20 0.02
N THR A 393 28.76 -19.19 0.19
CA THR A 393 27.95 -20.42 0.11
C THR A 393 27.95 -21.00 -1.30
N PHE A 394 27.89 -20.16 -2.34
CA PHE A 394 28.07 -20.66 -3.71
C PHE A 394 29.46 -21.23 -3.94
N ALA A 395 30.50 -20.55 -3.47
CA ALA A 395 31.89 -20.98 -3.64
C ALA A 395 32.20 -22.31 -2.94
N SER A 396 31.48 -22.65 -1.87
CA SER A 396 31.63 -23.94 -1.17
C SER A 396 30.88 -25.11 -1.82
N LEU A 397 30.00 -24.83 -2.78
CA LEU A 397 29.23 -25.86 -3.48
C LEU A 397 30.01 -26.40 -4.71
N PRO A 398 29.96 -27.71 -4.96
CA PRO A 398 30.60 -28.32 -6.13
C PRO A 398 29.93 -27.87 -7.44
N ASP A 399 30.65 -27.98 -8.55
CA ASP A 399 30.10 -27.75 -9.89
C ASP A 399 29.02 -28.80 -10.23
N ALA A 400 27.96 -28.37 -10.92
CA ALA A 400 26.83 -29.20 -11.32
C ALA A 400 27.19 -30.38 -12.24
N ASN A 401 28.43 -30.43 -12.75
CA ASN A 401 28.90 -31.48 -13.66
C ASN A 401 29.21 -32.81 -12.98
N ILE A 402 29.11 -32.91 -11.65
CA ILE A 402 29.44 -34.16 -10.96
C ILE A 402 28.37 -34.41 -9.90
N THR A 403 27.31 -35.08 -10.32
CA THR A 403 26.56 -36.14 -9.61
C THR A 403 25.09 -36.01 -9.99
N ILE A 404 24.64 -36.90 -10.89
CA ILE A 404 23.21 -37.17 -11.09
C ILE A 404 22.70 -37.64 -9.73
N ASP A 405 22.07 -36.75 -8.96
CA ASP A 405 21.41 -37.16 -7.74
C ASP A 405 20.19 -38.02 -8.12
N ASN A 406 19.93 -39.06 -7.33
CA ASN A 406 18.84 -40.00 -7.53
C ASN A 406 17.46 -39.41 -7.21
N SER A 407 17.30 -38.07 -7.19
CA SER A 407 16.02 -37.44 -6.85
C SER A 407 14.95 -37.60 -7.94
N GLY A 408 15.30 -38.17 -9.10
CA GLY A 408 14.39 -38.40 -10.23
C GLY A 408 13.80 -37.11 -10.82
N ARG A 409 14.25 -35.94 -10.36
CA ARG A 409 13.74 -34.65 -10.78
C ARG A 409 14.80 -33.98 -11.63
N ALA A 410 14.63 -34.09 -12.95
CA ALA A 410 15.53 -33.46 -13.90
C ALA A 410 15.72 -31.96 -13.53
N PRO A 411 16.96 -31.44 -13.53
CA PRO A 411 17.22 -30.04 -13.26
C PRO A 411 16.35 -29.17 -14.18
N PRO A 412 15.85 -28.02 -13.69
CA PRO A 412 15.07 -27.13 -14.52
C PRO A 412 15.88 -26.77 -15.76
N PRO A 413 15.32 -26.93 -16.97
CA PRO A 413 16.08 -26.77 -18.20
C PRO A 413 16.64 -25.35 -18.30
N LEU A 414 17.90 -25.23 -18.74
CA LEU A 414 18.54 -23.95 -19.03
C LEU A 414 17.60 -23.07 -19.86
N ARG A 415 17.43 -21.81 -19.47
CA ARG A 415 16.59 -20.85 -20.18
C ARG A 415 17.46 -19.71 -20.69
N LYS A 416 17.22 -19.26 -21.92
CA LYS A 416 17.80 -18.02 -22.47
C LYS A 416 16.76 -16.89 -22.48
N PRO A 417 17.17 -15.62 -22.35
CA PRO A 417 16.35 -14.49 -22.76
C PRO A 417 15.85 -14.72 -24.19
N PHE A 418 14.57 -14.45 -24.44
CA PHE A 418 13.97 -14.61 -25.77
C PHE A 418 13.82 -13.24 -26.42
N THR A 419 14.68 -12.94 -27.38
CA THR A 419 14.78 -11.60 -27.99
C THR A 419 13.84 -11.44 -29.18
N ALA A 420 13.74 -10.21 -29.71
CA ALA A 420 13.05 -9.97 -30.97
C ALA A 420 13.73 -10.72 -32.14
N GLU A 421 15.07 -10.80 -32.13
CA GLU A 421 15.84 -11.53 -33.15
C GLU A 421 15.53 -13.03 -33.13
N ASP A 422 15.43 -13.64 -31.95
CA ASP A 422 15.04 -15.05 -31.81
C ASP A 422 13.65 -15.32 -32.41
N ARG A 423 12.70 -14.42 -32.13
CA ARG A 423 11.35 -14.48 -32.68
C ARG A 423 11.35 -14.33 -34.21
N ASP A 424 12.10 -13.35 -34.72
CA ASP A 424 12.17 -13.06 -36.14
C ASP A 424 12.87 -14.19 -36.91
N ALA A 425 13.83 -14.88 -36.29
CA ALA A 425 14.43 -16.10 -36.85
C ALA A 425 13.39 -17.21 -37.03
N LEU A 426 12.54 -17.47 -36.02
CA LEU A 426 11.48 -18.48 -36.15
C LEU A 426 10.42 -18.09 -37.19
N ILE A 427 10.07 -16.80 -37.30
CA ILE A 427 9.12 -16.30 -38.31
C ILE A 427 9.69 -16.48 -39.72
N ARG A 428 10.96 -16.09 -39.92
CA ARG A 428 11.65 -16.21 -41.20
C ARG A 428 11.65 -17.66 -41.70
N GLU A 429 12.01 -18.60 -40.84
CA GLU A 429 12.08 -20.01 -41.23
C GLU A 429 10.70 -20.64 -41.47
N ARG A 430 9.68 -20.24 -40.69
CA ARG A 430 8.29 -20.61 -40.95
C ARG A 430 7.83 -20.11 -42.33
N ASP A 431 8.15 -18.87 -42.66
CA ASP A 431 7.70 -18.25 -43.91
C ASP A 431 8.47 -18.79 -45.12
N ARG A 432 9.78 -19.09 -44.97
CA ARG A 432 10.63 -19.74 -46.00
C ARG A 432 10.10 -21.12 -46.40
N THR A 433 9.78 -21.94 -45.40
CA THR A 433 9.36 -23.34 -45.60
C THR A 433 7.85 -23.46 -45.89
N GLY A 434 7.06 -22.46 -45.50
CA GLY A 434 5.60 -22.54 -45.53
C GLY A 434 4.99 -23.51 -44.51
N VAL A 435 5.81 -24.11 -43.63
CA VAL A 435 5.40 -25.15 -42.69
C VAL A 435 5.04 -24.54 -41.34
N TYR A 436 3.78 -24.71 -40.93
CA TYR A 436 3.28 -24.21 -39.64
C TYR A 436 3.67 -25.13 -38.47
N GLN A 437 3.55 -24.64 -37.24
CA GLN A 437 4.07 -25.31 -36.04
C GLN A 437 3.53 -26.74 -35.83
N ARG A 438 2.26 -26.99 -36.16
CA ARG A 438 1.67 -28.34 -36.06
C ARG A 438 2.28 -29.31 -37.07
N GLU A 439 2.57 -28.82 -38.26
CA GLU A 439 3.13 -29.60 -39.35
C GLU A 439 4.64 -29.83 -39.13
N LEU A 440 5.37 -28.84 -38.66
CA LEU A 440 6.76 -28.98 -38.21
C LEU A 440 6.92 -30.17 -37.26
N LEU A 441 6.08 -30.24 -36.21
CA LEU A 441 6.11 -31.31 -35.22
C LEU A 441 5.62 -32.67 -35.76
N ARG A 442 4.95 -32.72 -36.91
CA ARG A 442 4.56 -33.97 -37.58
C ARG A 442 5.69 -34.46 -38.49
N THR A 443 6.34 -33.55 -39.20
CA THR A 443 7.38 -33.85 -40.20
C THR A 443 8.73 -34.16 -39.56
N VAL A 444 9.15 -33.38 -38.56
CA VAL A 444 10.46 -33.55 -37.90
C VAL A 444 10.28 -34.24 -36.55
N LYS A 445 10.54 -35.56 -36.53
CA LYS A 445 10.45 -36.39 -35.31
C LYS A 445 11.79 -36.67 -34.65
N LYS A 446 12.88 -36.52 -35.40
CA LYS A 446 14.22 -36.80 -34.91
C LYS A 446 14.56 -35.86 -33.73
N ASP A 447 14.93 -36.47 -32.60
CA ASP A 447 15.33 -35.79 -31.36
C ASP A 447 14.28 -34.80 -30.80
N GLN A 448 13.00 -34.98 -31.13
CA GLN A 448 11.93 -34.09 -30.68
C GLN A 448 11.80 -34.09 -29.14
N PRO A 449 12.00 -32.93 -28.46
CA PRO A 449 11.82 -32.85 -27.01
C PRO A 449 10.38 -33.21 -26.61
N THR A 450 10.21 -34.05 -25.58
CA THR A 450 8.88 -34.56 -25.20
C THR A 450 7.91 -33.47 -24.74
N ASP A 451 8.42 -32.33 -24.27
CA ASP A 451 7.63 -31.23 -23.77
C ASP A 451 7.41 -30.11 -24.81
N ILE A 452 7.95 -30.20 -26.04
CA ILE A 452 7.65 -29.24 -27.10
C ILE A 452 6.28 -29.53 -27.71
N ASN A 453 5.46 -28.49 -27.90
CA ASN A 453 4.18 -28.59 -28.60
C ASN A 453 3.90 -27.35 -29.43
N ALA A 454 2.97 -27.45 -30.38
CA ALA A 454 2.66 -26.37 -31.32
C ALA A 454 2.17 -25.10 -30.60
N GLY A 455 1.53 -25.24 -29.43
CA GLY A 455 1.08 -24.12 -28.60
C GLY A 455 2.24 -23.33 -28.00
N LYS A 456 3.31 -23.99 -27.53
CA LYS A 456 4.54 -23.34 -27.05
C LYS A 456 5.19 -22.54 -28.17
N ILE A 457 5.40 -23.16 -29.33
CA ILE A 457 6.02 -22.50 -30.49
C ILE A 457 5.15 -21.32 -30.97
N SER A 458 3.83 -21.50 -31.04
CA SER A 458 2.90 -20.42 -31.39
C SER A 458 2.93 -19.28 -30.38
N THR A 459 3.05 -19.58 -29.09
CA THR A 459 3.20 -18.58 -28.02
C THR A 459 4.49 -17.78 -28.22
N TRP A 460 5.62 -18.44 -28.52
CA TRP A 460 6.87 -17.73 -28.79
C TRP A 460 6.76 -16.73 -29.95
N ILE A 461 6.03 -17.09 -31.01
CA ILE A 461 5.85 -16.21 -32.18
C ILE A 461 4.82 -15.10 -31.92
N ASN A 462 3.67 -15.42 -31.31
CA ASN A 462 2.53 -14.49 -31.21
C ASN A 462 2.49 -13.71 -29.89
N ASN A 463 3.11 -14.23 -28.83
CA ASN A 463 3.14 -13.65 -27.50
C ASN A 463 4.48 -14.00 -26.81
N PRO A 464 5.60 -13.45 -27.31
CA PRO A 464 6.95 -13.84 -26.92
C PRO A 464 7.13 -13.76 -25.39
N PRO A 465 7.51 -14.86 -24.72
CA PRO A 465 7.84 -14.82 -23.29
C PRO A 465 9.16 -14.09 -23.05
N GLU A 466 9.44 -13.68 -21.82
CA GLU A 466 10.74 -13.07 -21.47
C GLU A 466 11.91 -14.06 -21.61
N THR A 467 11.66 -15.35 -21.35
CA THR A 467 12.68 -16.42 -21.47
C THR A 467 12.06 -17.70 -22.02
N VAL A 468 12.85 -18.46 -22.78
CA VAL A 468 12.49 -19.80 -23.29
C VAL A 468 13.51 -20.84 -22.85
N PRO A 469 13.12 -22.11 -22.63
CA PRO A 469 14.08 -23.19 -22.46
C PRO A 469 14.98 -23.30 -23.70
N LEU A 470 16.30 -23.20 -23.50
CA LEU A 470 17.30 -23.10 -24.56
C LEU A 470 17.22 -24.27 -25.54
N HIS A 471 17.27 -25.50 -25.02
CA HIS A 471 17.21 -26.72 -25.83
C HIS A 471 15.93 -26.84 -26.67
N LEU A 472 14.78 -26.34 -26.19
CA LEU A 472 13.54 -26.37 -26.96
C LEU A 472 13.55 -25.36 -28.10
N PHE A 473 14.11 -24.17 -27.84
CA PHE A 473 14.25 -23.14 -28.86
C PHE A 473 15.21 -23.59 -29.96
N GLU A 474 16.39 -24.08 -29.57
CA GLU A 474 17.41 -24.59 -30.49
C GLU A 474 16.87 -25.74 -31.35
N TRP A 475 16.21 -26.72 -30.73
CA TRP A 475 15.58 -27.81 -31.49
C TRP A 475 14.51 -27.28 -32.46
N THR A 476 13.66 -26.35 -32.03
CA THR A 476 12.59 -25.80 -32.88
C THR A 476 13.16 -25.06 -34.09
N LEU A 477 14.22 -24.27 -33.90
CA LEU A 477 14.88 -23.54 -34.98
C LEU A 477 15.58 -24.51 -35.95
N GLN A 478 16.33 -25.48 -35.43
CA GLN A 478 17.00 -26.50 -36.24
C GLN A 478 16.02 -27.39 -37.00
N ALA A 479 14.88 -27.73 -36.40
CA ALA A 479 13.83 -28.50 -37.06
C ALA A 479 13.31 -27.77 -38.30
N TRP A 480 13.06 -26.46 -38.23
CA TRP A 480 12.66 -25.69 -39.42
C TRP A 480 13.79 -25.54 -40.44
N LEU A 481 15.02 -25.28 -39.99
CA LEU A 481 16.19 -25.18 -40.88
C LEU A 481 16.42 -26.47 -41.69
N SER A 482 16.04 -27.63 -41.14
CA SER A 482 16.17 -28.93 -41.81
C SER A 482 15.17 -29.16 -42.94
N LEU A 483 14.13 -28.33 -43.07
CA LEU A 483 13.10 -28.47 -44.11
C LEU A 483 13.50 -27.71 -45.39
N PRO A 484 13.15 -28.24 -46.58
CA PRO A 484 13.41 -27.58 -47.86
C PRO A 484 12.61 -26.27 -48.01
N ASP A 485 13.06 -25.40 -48.91
CA ASP A 485 12.31 -24.20 -49.33
C ASP A 485 10.98 -24.58 -50.00
N ARG A 486 9.97 -23.70 -49.87
CA ARG A 486 8.64 -23.90 -50.44
C ARG A 486 8.60 -23.79 -51.96
#